data_AF-A0A1T4WRB7-F1
#
_entry.id   AF-A0A1T4WRB7-F1
#
_cell.length_a   1.000
_cell.length_b   1.000
_cell.length_c   1.000
_cell.angle_alpha   90.00
_cell.angle_beta   90.00
_cell.angle_gamma   90.00
#
_symmetry.space_group_name_H-M   'P 1'
#
loop_
_entity.id
_entity.type
_entity.pdbx_description
1 polymer ?
#
loop_
_entity_poly.entity_id
_entity_poly.type
_entity_poly.pdbx_seq_one_letter_code
_entity_poly.pdbx_strand_id
1 'polypeptide(L)'
;MRRVILLFVIISMCIIVAIAGTFTFLESDSVLKQKKSIEVLKPLKNNSLLIDERTGKLYLINEGKIIKSYAIKACKSASPLPEGNWAVALKHKYNKDNFLLINTGWGMYYIRGMNHPWNIKGYSTSGCISLKDSDMNEIYRNVEYGTEVKIIKTNNIFLKYRILNMGDKGYDVFEIQKKLKKLGFYKGEPNGIFDEKLKNAAHEFQRKNNLKVKDYIEYLFYNSLSRYIVY
;
A
#
# COMPACT_ATOMS: atom_id res chain seq x y z
N MET A 1 -61.56 -23.39 18.52
CA MET A 1 -60.74 -22.86 17.40
C MET A 1 -59.84 -21.68 17.79
N ARG A 2 -60.35 -20.56 18.36
CA ARG A 2 -59.52 -19.37 18.69
C ARG A 2 -58.31 -19.62 19.63
N ARG A 3 -58.44 -20.47 20.65
CA ARG A 3 -57.33 -20.78 21.59
C ARG A 3 -56.18 -21.58 20.96
N VAL A 4 -56.49 -22.45 20.00
CA VAL A 4 -55.49 -23.27 19.27
C VAL A 4 -54.69 -22.40 18.31
N ILE A 5 -55.35 -21.45 17.65
CA ILE A 5 -54.70 -20.47 16.77
C ILE A 5 -53.73 -19.58 17.57
N LEU A 6 -54.14 -19.11 18.76
CA LEU A 6 -53.29 -18.30 19.63
C LEU A 6 -52.03 -19.05 20.10
N LEU A 7 -52.16 -20.33 20.47
CA LEU A 7 -51.02 -21.18 20.81
C LEU A 7 -50.05 -21.35 19.64
N PHE A 8 -50.57 -21.55 18.43
CA PHE A 8 -49.73 -21.69 17.23
C PHE A 8 -48.95 -20.40 16.92
N VAL A 9 -49.57 -19.23 17.09
CA VAL A 9 -48.91 -17.93 16.90
C VAL A 9 -47.80 -17.72 17.92
N ILE A 10 -48.03 -18.06 19.20
CA ILE A 10 -47.01 -17.92 20.25
C ILE A 10 -45.83 -18.84 19.96
N ILE A 11 -46.08 -20.10 19.61
CA ILE A 11 -45.01 -21.07 19.28
C ILE A 11 -44.22 -20.60 18.06
N SER A 12 -44.90 -20.14 17.00
CA SER A 12 -44.24 -19.59 15.82
C SER A 12 -43.37 -18.38 16.17
N MET A 13 -43.85 -17.47 17.02
CA MET A 13 -43.10 -16.30 17.45
C MET A 13 -41.85 -16.69 18.28
N CYS A 14 -41.96 -17.68 19.16
CA CYS A 14 -40.83 -18.22 19.91
C CYS A 14 -39.78 -18.87 19.00
N ILE A 15 -40.21 -19.60 17.97
CA ILE A 15 -39.30 -20.20 16.97
C ILE A 15 -38.57 -19.11 16.20
N ILE A 16 -39.27 -18.05 15.76
CA ILE A 16 -38.65 -16.93 15.04
C ILE A 16 -37.60 -16.24 15.92
N VAL A 17 -37.91 -15.98 17.20
CA VAL A 17 -36.97 -15.37 18.14
C VAL A 17 -35.76 -16.27 18.37
N ALA A 18 -35.95 -17.59 18.49
CA ALA A 18 -34.85 -18.54 18.65
C ALA A 18 -33.94 -18.57 17.41
N ILE A 19 -34.52 -18.58 16.20
CA ILE A 19 -33.77 -18.55 14.93
C ILE A 19 -33.02 -17.22 14.76
N ALA A 20 -33.65 -16.08 15.08
CA ALA A 20 -32.99 -14.78 15.02
C ALA A 20 -31.85 -14.68 16.05
N GLY A 21 -32.04 -15.24 17.24
CA GLY A 21 -31.01 -15.33 18.28
C GLY A 21 -29.81 -16.17 17.86
N THR A 22 -30.03 -17.33 17.22
CA THR A 22 -28.93 -18.16 16.72
C THR A 22 -28.21 -17.50 15.54
N PHE A 23 -28.93 -16.84 14.64
CA PHE A 23 -28.34 -16.10 13.52
C PHE A 23 -27.44 -14.95 14.00
N THR A 24 -27.93 -14.13 14.93
CA THR A 24 -27.15 -13.02 15.52
C THR A 24 -25.92 -13.51 16.30
N PHE A 25 -26.03 -14.63 17.01
CA PHE A 25 -24.90 -15.26 17.70
C PHE A 25 -23.82 -15.77 16.72
N LEU A 26 -24.22 -16.47 15.65
CA LEU A 26 -23.29 -16.96 14.62
C LEU A 26 -22.56 -15.81 13.89
N GLU A 27 -23.28 -14.72 13.59
CA GLU A 27 -22.68 -13.54 12.98
C GLU A 27 -21.64 -12.90 13.92
N SER A 28 -21.97 -12.74 15.21
CA SER A 28 -21.02 -12.26 16.23
C SER A 28 -19.75 -13.10 16.32
N ASP A 29 -19.88 -14.43 16.38
CA ASP A 29 -18.71 -15.33 16.44
C ASP A 29 -17.84 -15.25 15.19
N SER A 30 -18.45 -15.12 14.00
CA SER A 30 -17.73 -14.94 12.75
C SER A 30 -16.93 -13.63 12.72
N VAL A 31 -17.54 -12.54 13.22
CA VAL A 31 -16.91 -11.21 13.33
C VAL A 31 -15.77 -11.24 14.36
N LEU A 32 -15.96 -11.91 15.50
CA LEU A 32 -14.91 -12.05 16.52
C LEU A 32 -13.73 -12.88 16.00
N LYS A 33 -13.99 -13.96 15.25
CA LYS A 33 -12.96 -14.77 14.63
C LYS A 33 -12.17 -13.99 13.58
N GLN A 34 -12.84 -13.16 12.78
CA GLN A 34 -12.19 -12.27 11.81
C GLN A 34 -11.40 -11.13 12.48
N LYS A 35 -11.94 -10.52 13.53
CA LYS A 35 -11.24 -9.46 14.27
C LYS A 35 -9.96 -9.99 14.92
N LYS A 36 -10.02 -11.20 15.49
CA LYS A 36 -8.85 -11.87 16.08
C LYS A 36 -7.80 -12.21 15.02
N SER A 37 -8.20 -12.63 13.81
CA SER A 37 -7.24 -12.85 12.73
C SER A 37 -6.62 -11.53 12.22
N ILE A 38 -7.39 -10.44 12.15
CA ILE A 38 -6.87 -9.10 11.80
C ILE A 38 -5.93 -8.54 12.89
N GLU A 39 -6.21 -8.80 14.16
CA GLU A 39 -5.33 -8.40 15.27
C GLU A 39 -3.99 -9.15 15.22
N VAL A 40 -4.00 -10.42 14.82
CA VAL A 40 -2.78 -11.21 14.52
C VAL A 40 -2.04 -10.69 13.27
N LEU A 41 -2.73 -10.02 12.33
CA LEU A 41 -2.11 -9.40 11.16
C LEU A 41 -1.46 -8.04 11.46
N LYS A 42 -1.74 -7.41 12.61
CA LYS A 42 -0.93 -6.26 13.04
C LYS A 42 0.46 -6.76 13.41
N PRO A 43 1.55 -6.12 12.93
CA PRO A 43 2.89 -6.61 13.18
C PRO A 43 3.15 -6.68 14.70
N LEU A 44 3.54 -7.87 15.17
CA LEU A 44 3.82 -8.16 16.59
C LEU A 44 4.91 -7.26 17.19
N LYS A 45 5.78 -6.73 16.31
CA LYS A 45 6.81 -5.75 16.65
C LYS A 45 6.42 -4.41 16.06
N ASN A 46 6.49 -3.34 16.84
CA ASN A 46 6.28 -1.97 16.38
C ASN A 46 7.51 -1.43 15.61
N ASN A 47 7.96 -2.23 14.65
CA ASN A 47 9.09 -1.93 13.80
C ASN A 47 8.60 -1.37 12.46
N SER A 48 9.41 -0.51 11.86
CA SER A 48 9.22 -0.02 10.50
C SER A 48 10.57 0.17 9.81
N LEU A 49 10.53 0.25 8.48
CA LEU A 49 11.72 0.49 7.65
C LEU A 49 11.61 1.85 6.98
N LEU A 50 12.71 2.59 6.97
CA LEU A 50 12.87 3.79 6.13
C LEU A 50 14.01 3.55 5.13
N ILE A 51 13.69 3.53 3.85
CA ILE A 51 14.64 3.47 2.74
C ILE A 51 14.88 4.89 2.26
N ASP A 52 16.07 5.40 2.48
CA ASP A 52 16.54 6.67 1.95
C ASP A 52 17.52 6.43 0.80
N GLU A 53 16.98 6.40 -0.42
CA GLU A 53 17.80 6.22 -1.63
C GLU A 53 18.72 7.44 -1.88
N ARG A 54 18.46 8.60 -1.27
CA ARG A 54 19.32 9.79 -1.42
C ARG A 54 20.64 9.63 -0.69
N THR A 55 20.59 9.01 0.48
CA THR A 55 21.77 8.74 1.32
C THR A 55 22.31 7.32 1.12
N GLY A 56 21.61 6.47 0.37
CA GLY A 56 21.97 5.06 0.22
C GLY A 56 21.87 4.31 1.55
N LYS A 57 20.87 4.65 2.37
CA LYS A 57 20.65 4.05 3.69
C LYS A 57 19.27 3.44 3.84
N LEU A 58 19.20 2.33 4.56
CA LEU A 58 17.98 1.76 5.09
C LEU A 58 18.06 1.83 6.62
N TYR A 59 17.02 2.34 7.27
CA TYR A 59 16.93 2.44 8.72
C TYR A 59 15.88 1.46 9.24
N LEU A 60 16.25 0.71 10.27
CA LEU A 60 15.29 -0.02 11.09
C LEU A 60 14.86 0.89 12.23
N ILE A 61 13.56 1.12 12.33
CA ILE A 61 12.93 1.99 13.31
C ILE A 61 12.11 1.12 14.25
N ASN A 62 12.21 1.37 15.55
CA ASN A 62 11.36 0.76 16.57
C ASN A 62 10.74 1.91 17.39
N GLU A 63 9.41 1.94 17.49
CA GLU A 63 8.68 2.97 18.25
C GLU A 63 9.09 4.41 17.86
N GLY A 64 9.28 4.65 16.56
CA GLY A 64 9.67 5.95 16.02
C GLY A 64 11.16 6.32 16.17
N LYS A 65 11.97 5.49 16.84
CA LYS A 65 13.41 5.70 17.00
C LYS A 65 14.19 4.83 16.03
N ILE A 66 15.18 5.43 15.35
CA ILE A 66 16.14 4.68 14.54
C ILE A 66 17.01 3.84 15.49
N ILE A 67 16.91 2.51 15.37
CA ILE A 67 17.72 1.57 16.16
C ILE A 67 18.90 1.02 15.37
N LYS A 68 18.84 1.06 14.03
CA LYS A 68 19.95 0.64 13.18
C LYS A 68 19.89 1.29 11.80
N SER A 69 21.06 1.39 11.16
CA SER A 69 21.18 1.82 9.77
C SER A 69 22.03 0.83 8.97
N TYR A 70 21.68 0.66 7.70
CA TYR A 70 22.29 -0.29 6.78
C TYR A 70 22.63 0.43 5.48
N ALA A 71 23.78 0.11 4.91
CA ALA A 71 24.17 0.64 3.62
C ALA A 71 23.47 -0.15 2.51
N ILE A 72 22.87 0.55 1.56
CA ILE A 72 22.06 -0.06 0.49
C ILE A 72 22.47 0.45 -0.89
N LYS A 73 22.11 -0.31 -1.92
CA LYS A 73 22.23 0.11 -3.32
C LYS A 73 20.99 -0.28 -4.11
N ALA A 74 20.40 0.70 -4.79
CA ALA A 74 19.30 0.47 -5.72
C ALA A 74 19.79 -0.22 -7.01
N CYS A 75 19.00 -1.17 -7.48
CA CYS A 75 19.22 -1.88 -8.74
C CYS A 75 18.87 -0.98 -9.93
N LYS A 76 19.59 -1.15 -11.05
CA LYS A 76 19.19 -0.56 -12.33
C LYS A 76 17.96 -1.31 -12.86
N SER A 77 16.88 -0.60 -13.16
CA SER A 77 15.63 -1.22 -13.60
C SER A 77 14.75 -0.31 -14.45
N ALA A 78 13.86 -0.92 -15.25
CA ALA A 78 12.83 -0.21 -16.01
C ALA A 78 11.79 0.43 -15.10
N SER A 79 11.39 -0.29 -14.05
CA SER A 79 10.48 0.22 -13.01
C SER A 79 11.25 0.34 -11.70
N PRO A 80 11.83 1.50 -11.34
CA PRO A 80 12.55 1.67 -10.08
C PRO A 80 11.60 1.55 -8.88
N LEU A 81 12.13 1.28 -7.67
CA LEU A 81 11.30 1.29 -6.45
C LEU A 81 10.54 2.63 -6.38
N PRO A 82 9.23 2.62 -6.13
CA PRO A 82 8.46 3.85 -6.03
C PRO A 82 8.64 4.48 -4.65
N GLU A 83 8.79 5.80 -4.63
CA GLU A 83 8.70 6.60 -3.39
C GLU A 83 7.33 6.36 -2.73
N GLY A 84 7.22 6.55 -1.41
CA GLY A 84 5.93 6.45 -0.70
C GLY A 84 5.95 5.53 0.52
N ASN A 85 4.76 5.28 1.07
CA ASN A 85 4.57 4.38 2.21
C ASN A 85 3.99 3.06 1.71
N TRP A 86 4.66 1.97 2.05
CA TRP A 86 4.35 0.62 1.64
C TRP A 86 4.36 -0.31 2.85
N ALA A 87 4.11 -1.59 2.61
CA ALA A 87 4.25 -2.62 3.63
C ALA A 87 5.00 -3.83 3.09
N VAL A 88 5.65 -4.56 3.99
CA VAL A 88 6.19 -5.89 3.70
C VAL A 88 5.03 -6.81 3.34
N ALA A 89 4.92 -7.16 2.07
CA ALA A 89 3.87 -8.02 1.55
C ALA A 89 4.24 -9.51 1.66
N LEU A 90 5.53 -9.83 1.60
CA LEU A 90 6.01 -11.20 1.78
C LEU A 90 7.46 -11.22 2.27
N LYS A 91 7.80 -12.27 3.03
CA LYS A 91 9.16 -12.59 3.47
C LYS A 91 9.58 -13.92 2.84
N HIS A 92 10.75 -13.96 2.22
CA HIS A 92 11.31 -15.18 1.66
C HIS A 92 12.73 -15.41 2.16
N LYS A 93 13.03 -16.66 2.51
CA LYS A 93 14.34 -17.11 2.93
C LYS A 93 14.59 -18.52 2.38
N TYR A 94 15.47 -18.62 1.40
CA TYR A 94 15.92 -19.89 0.85
C TYR A 94 17.43 -19.88 0.62
N ASN A 95 18.17 -20.77 1.28
CA ASN A 95 19.63 -20.82 1.26
C ASN A 95 20.27 -19.45 1.58
N LYS A 96 20.99 -18.86 0.62
CA LYS A 96 21.63 -17.54 0.72
C LYS A 96 20.75 -16.41 0.16
N ASP A 97 19.61 -16.70 -0.44
CA ASP A 97 18.68 -15.71 -0.98
C ASP A 97 17.62 -15.34 0.05
N ASN A 98 17.84 -14.21 0.71
CA ASN A 98 16.90 -13.61 1.66
C ASN A 98 16.33 -12.33 1.07
N PHE A 99 15.01 -12.20 1.00
CA PHE A 99 14.39 -10.96 0.55
C PHE A 99 13.04 -10.67 1.21
N LEU A 100 12.71 -9.39 1.24
CA LEU A 100 11.37 -8.87 1.47
C LEU A 100 10.78 -8.47 0.13
N LEU A 101 9.51 -8.77 -0.06
CA LEU A 101 8.74 -8.33 -1.20
C LEU A 101 7.80 -7.20 -0.76
N ILE A 102 7.81 -6.12 -1.53
CA ILE A 102 6.91 -4.99 -1.41
C ILE A 102 5.94 -5.06 -2.59
N ASN A 103 4.66 -5.20 -2.29
CA ASN A 103 3.60 -5.12 -3.29
C ASN A 103 3.04 -3.70 -3.30
N THR A 104 3.09 -3.06 -4.46
CA THR A 104 2.60 -1.69 -4.66
C THR A 104 1.21 -1.64 -5.28
N GLY A 105 0.66 -2.79 -5.70
CA GLY A 105 -0.59 -2.92 -6.45
C GLY A 105 -0.39 -3.03 -7.96
N TRP A 106 0.71 -2.47 -8.50
CA TRP A 106 1.04 -2.54 -9.93
C TRP A 106 2.37 -3.25 -10.23
N GLY A 107 3.16 -3.52 -9.19
CA GLY A 107 4.48 -4.14 -9.32
C GLY A 107 4.97 -4.72 -7.99
N MET A 108 5.84 -5.72 -8.12
CA MET A 108 6.52 -6.37 -7.00
C MET A 108 7.97 -5.91 -6.95
N TYR A 109 8.38 -5.40 -5.80
CA TYR A 109 9.71 -4.85 -5.58
C TYR A 109 10.40 -5.56 -4.43
N TYR A 110 11.73 -5.57 -4.42
CA TYR A 110 12.48 -6.41 -3.49
C TYR A 110 13.46 -5.61 -2.64
N ILE A 111 13.56 -5.95 -1.35
CA ILE A 111 14.72 -5.65 -0.53
C ILE A 111 15.45 -6.97 -0.35
N ARG A 112 16.65 -7.11 -0.91
CA ARG A 112 17.35 -8.41 -1.02
C ARG A 112 18.77 -8.38 -0.49
N GLY A 113 19.14 -9.44 0.21
CA GLY A 113 20.53 -9.73 0.55
C GLY A 113 21.35 -10.10 -0.69
N MET A 114 22.64 -9.75 -0.65
CA MET A 114 23.67 -10.36 -1.48
C MET A 114 25.07 -10.21 -0.86
N ASN A 115 25.98 -11.10 -1.25
CA ASN A 115 27.38 -11.05 -0.81
C ASN A 115 28.12 -9.76 -1.24
N HIS A 116 27.83 -9.25 -2.44
CA HIS A 116 28.48 -8.06 -3.00
C HIS A 116 27.46 -7.02 -3.51
N PRO A 117 26.77 -6.30 -2.59
CA PRO A 117 25.70 -5.33 -2.93
C PRO A 117 26.16 -4.18 -3.81
N TRP A 118 27.45 -3.91 -3.85
CA TRP A 118 28.01 -2.82 -4.65
C TRP A 118 28.27 -3.23 -6.10
N ASN A 119 28.33 -4.54 -6.38
CA ASN A 119 28.71 -5.11 -7.67
C ASN A 119 27.51 -5.65 -8.47
N ILE A 120 26.35 -4.97 -8.38
CA ILE A 120 25.15 -5.34 -9.13
C ILE A 120 25.43 -5.18 -10.63
N LYS A 121 25.43 -6.29 -11.35
CA LYS A 121 25.50 -6.35 -12.82
C LYS A 121 24.09 -6.62 -13.37
N GLY A 122 23.78 -6.06 -14.53
CA GLY A 122 22.51 -6.28 -15.22
C GLY A 122 21.42 -5.25 -14.93
N TYR A 123 20.34 -5.37 -15.69
CA TYR A 123 19.18 -4.49 -15.67
C TYR A 123 17.93 -5.35 -15.39
N SER A 124 17.12 -4.95 -14.42
CA SER A 124 15.92 -5.68 -14.02
C SER A 124 14.65 -5.05 -14.59
N THR A 125 13.60 -5.85 -14.77
CA THR A 125 12.26 -5.34 -15.11
C THR A 125 11.67 -4.55 -13.94
N SER A 126 11.79 -5.08 -12.73
CA SER A 126 11.32 -4.45 -11.49
C SER A 126 12.48 -4.07 -10.57
N GLY A 127 12.33 -2.96 -9.87
CA GLY A 127 13.35 -2.41 -9.00
C GLY A 127 13.63 -3.29 -7.80
N CYS A 128 14.88 -3.22 -7.31
CA CYS A 128 15.27 -3.80 -6.05
C CYS A 128 16.19 -2.87 -5.27
N ILE A 129 16.22 -3.06 -3.96
CA ILE A 129 17.24 -2.56 -3.05
C ILE A 129 18.08 -3.76 -2.62
N SER A 130 19.40 -3.61 -2.73
CA SER A 130 20.36 -4.61 -2.30
C SER A 130 21.16 -4.14 -1.10
N LEU A 131 21.51 -5.07 -0.23
CA LEU A 131 22.35 -4.86 0.95
C LEU A 131 23.10 -6.15 1.31
N LYS A 132 24.00 -6.09 2.29
CA LYS A 132 24.77 -7.26 2.73
C LYS A 132 23.85 -8.36 3.27
N ASP A 133 24.19 -9.62 3.04
CA ASP A 133 23.42 -10.76 3.56
C ASP A 133 23.30 -10.77 5.09
N SER A 134 24.34 -10.33 5.81
CA SER A 134 24.31 -10.17 7.27
C SER A 134 23.22 -9.19 7.72
N ASP A 135 23.13 -8.06 7.03
CA ASP A 135 22.24 -6.95 7.33
C ASP A 135 20.79 -7.33 6.98
N MET A 136 20.61 -7.99 5.83
CA MET A 136 19.33 -8.55 5.42
C MET A 136 18.82 -9.58 6.43
N ASN A 137 19.68 -10.47 6.92
CA ASN A 137 19.30 -11.46 7.93
C ASN A 137 18.82 -10.81 9.23
N GLU A 138 19.40 -9.68 9.63
CA GLU A 138 18.96 -8.94 10.79
C GLU A 138 17.60 -8.27 10.57
N ILE A 139 17.41 -7.59 9.43
CA ILE A 139 16.12 -7.00 9.07
C ILE A 139 15.05 -8.09 9.02
N TYR A 140 15.32 -9.23 8.40
CA TYR A 140 14.39 -10.36 8.28
C TYR A 140 13.83 -10.83 9.64
N ARG A 141 14.65 -10.82 10.70
CA ARG A 141 14.23 -11.21 12.06
C ARG A 141 13.43 -10.12 12.79
N ASN A 142 13.51 -8.88 12.32
CA ASN A 142 12.91 -7.72 12.97
C ASN A 142 11.61 -7.25 12.32
N VAL A 143 11.31 -7.68 11.11
CA VAL A 143 10.09 -7.29 10.39
C VAL A 143 9.15 -8.47 10.24
N GLU A 144 7.85 -8.22 10.21
CA GLU A 144 6.81 -9.18 9.86
C GLU A 144 5.99 -8.73 8.65
N TYR A 145 5.10 -9.59 8.15
CA TYR A 145 4.06 -9.17 7.21
C TYR A 145 3.34 -7.92 7.72
N GLY A 146 3.09 -6.95 6.83
CA GLY A 146 2.45 -5.70 7.19
C GLY A 146 3.37 -4.64 7.83
N THR A 147 4.65 -4.96 8.10
CA THR A 147 5.63 -3.98 8.57
C THR A 147 5.70 -2.81 7.60
N GLU A 148 5.56 -1.58 8.10
CA GLU A 148 5.61 -0.37 7.28
C GLU A 148 6.99 -0.18 6.66
N VAL A 149 7.02 0.18 5.38
CA VAL A 149 8.22 0.52 4.62
C VAL A 149 8.01 1.87 3.95
N LYS A 150 8.69 2.89 4.45
CA LYS A 150 8.73 4.22 3.82
C LYS A 150 9.92 4.32 2.88
N ILE A 151 9.70 4.74 1.64
CA ILE A 151 10.74 4.95 0.64
C ILE A 151 10.80 6.43 0.31
N ILE A 152 11.99 7.01 0.39
CA ILE A 152 12.29 8.39 -0.02
C ILE A 152 13.40 8.36 -1.06
N LYS A 153 13.19 9.03 -2.20
CA LYS A 153 14.13 9.02 -3.33
C LYS A 153 14.64 10.38 -3.69
N THR A 154 13.82 11.41 -3.51
CA THR A 154 14.16 12.75 -3.99
C THR A 154 14.00 13.78 -2.90
N ASN A 155 14.85 14.80 -2.96
CA ASN A 155 14.63 16.08 -2.31
C ASN A 155 14.02 17.09 -3.31
N ASN A 156 13.47 16.60 -4.43
CA ASN A 156 13.35 17.38 -5.65
C ASN A 156 11.89 17.50 -6.08
N ILE A 157 11.34 18.69 -5.86
CA ILE A 157 9.99 19.13 -6.22
C ILE A 157 9.69 18.85 -7.71
N PHE A 158 10.71 18.76 -8.56
CA PHE A 158 10.58 18.57 -10.01
C PHE A 158 10.27 17.13 -10.45
N LEU A 159 10.65 16.10 -9.70
CA LEU A 159 10.24 14.71 -10.01
C LEU A 159 8.84 14.38 -9.47
N LYS A 160 8.31 15.20 -8.57
CA LYS A 160 6.93 15.10 -8.08
C LYS A 160 5.89 15.32 -9.18
N TYR A 161 6.27 16.00 -10.27
CA TYR A 161 5.33 16.51 -11.29
C TYR A 161 5.77 16.18 -12.73
N ARG A 162 6.23 14.94 -12.97
CA ARG A 162 6.43 14.49 -14.36
C ARG A 162 5.09 14.47 -15.12
N ILE A 163 5.14 14.57 -16.44
CA ILE A 163 3.92 14.39 -17.25
C ILE A 163 3.48 12.93 -17.16
N LEU A 164 2.23 12.69 -16.76
CA LEU A 164 1.66 11.36 -16.72
C LEU A 164 0.75 11.12 -17.91
N ASN A 165 0.99 10.03 -18.63
CA ASN A 165 0.20 9.58 -19.76
C ASN A 165 -0.55 8.30 -19.41
N MET A 166 -1.58 7.99 -20.22
CA MET A 166 -2.28 6.71 -20.16
C MET A 166 -1.29 5.53 -20.17
N GLY A 167 -1.47 4.59 -19.25
CA GLY A 167 -0.60 3.44 -19.05
C GLY A 167 0.57 3.66 -18.09
N ASP A 168 0.86 4.91 -17.71
CA ASP A 168 1.90 5.19 -16.71
C ASP A 168 1.58 4.55 -15.36
N LYS A 169 2.63 4.12 -14.67
CA LYS A 169 2.52 3.47 -13.36
C LYS A 169 3.47 4.12 -12.37
N GLY A 170 3.03 4.27 -11.13
CA GLY A 170 3.89 4.85 -10.10
C GLY A 170 3.12 5.41 -8.91
N TYR A 171 3.90 5.81 -7.91
CA TYR A 171 3.36 6.42 -6.70
C TYR A 171 2.75 7.79 -6.95
N ASP A 172 3.30 8.55 -7.90
CA ASP A 172 2.72 9.81 -8.36
C ASP A 172 1.29 9.63 -8.91
N VAL A 173 1.07 8.57 -9.71
CA VAL A 173 -0.26 8.17 -10.19
C VAL A 173 -1.16 7.77 -9.02
N PHE A 174 -0.65 6.94 -8.10
CA PHE A 174 -1.40 6.47 -6.92
C PHE A 174 -1.85 7.63 -6.02
N GLU A 175 -0.96 8.61 -5.80
CA GLU A 175 -1.26 9.79 -5.00
C GLU A 175 -2.31 10.69 -5.66
N ILE A 176 -2.29 10.83 -6.99
CA ILE A 176 -3.36 11.54 -7.70
C ILE A 176 -4.69 10.79 -7.55
N GLN A 177 -4.71 9.47 -7.76
CA GLN A 177 -5.92 8.67 -7.57
C GLN A 177 -6.49 8.84 -6.16
N LYS A 178 -5.65 8.79 -5.12
CA LYS A 178 -6.06 9.04 -3.73
C LYS A 178 -6.65 10.43 -3.53
N LYS A 179 -5.99 11.47 -4.06
CA LYS A 179 -6.46 12.85 -3.93
C LYS A 179 -7.77 13.07 -4.67
N LEU A 180 -7.87 12.63 -5.92
CA LEU A 180 -9.11 12.71 -6.70
C LEU A 180 -10.23 11.89 -6.06
N LYS A 181 -9.92 10.74 -5.43
CA LYS A 181 -10.89 9.95 -4.68
C LYS A 181 -11.41 10.71 -3.45
N LYS A 182 -10.51 11.32 -2.67
CA LYS A 182 -10.88 12.16 -1.52
C LYS A 182 -11.77 13.34 -1.94
N LEU A 183 -11.54 13.89 -3.12
CA LEU A 183 -12.34 14.98 -3.70
C LEU A 183 -13.63 14.49 -4.41
N GLY A 184 -13.86 13.18 -4.48
CA GLY A 184 -15.06 12.59 -5.09
C GLY A 184 -15.03 12.40 -6.61
N PHE A 185 -13.92 12.74 -7.29
CA PHE A 185 -13.79 12.57 -8.75
C PHE A 185 -13.39 11.14 -9.15
N TYR A 186 -12.57 10.46 -8.35
CA TYR A 186 -12.11 9.09 -8.67
C TYR A 186 -12.87 8.05 -7.84
N LYS A 187 -13.65 7.20 -8.52
CA LYS A 187 -14.48 6.17 -7.89
C LYS A 187 -13.81 4.80 -7.75
N GLY A 188 -12.65 4.61 -8.40
CA GLY A 188 -11.90 3.36 -8.34
C GLY A 188 -11.10 3.19 -7.05
N GLU A 189 -10.52 2.01 -6.84
CA GLU A 189 -9.46 1.84 -5.84
C GLU A 189 -8.13 2.34 -6.41
N PRO A 190 -7.41 3.23 -5.69
CA PRO A 190 -6.08 3.66 -6.09
C PRO A 190 -5.16 2.43 -6.27
N ASN A 191 -4.65 2.26 -7.48
CA ASN A 191 -3.83 1.12 -7.89
C ASN A 191 -2.51 1.56 -8.55
N GLY A 192 -2.26 2.87 -8.60
CA GLY A 192 -1.06 3.48 -9.18
C GLY A 192 -0.90 3.30 -10.67
N ILE A 193 -1.98 2.97 -11.40
CA ILE A 193 -2.00 2.83 -12.86
C ILE A 193 -2.86 3.94 -13.44
N PHE A 194 -2.33 4.67 -14.42
CA PHE A 194 -3.09 5.65 -15.17
C PHE A 194 -3.94 4.90 -16.20
N ASP A 195 -5.13 4.49 -15.75
CA ASP A 195 -6.14 3.81 -16.54
C ASP A 195 -7.24 4.77 -17.01
N GLU A 196 -8.22 4.22 -17.75
CA GLU A 196 -9.34 4.99 -18.29
C GLU A 196 -10.17 5.64 -17.19
N LYS A 197 -10.26 4.99 -16.02
CA LYS A 197 -10.97 5.54 -14.85
C LYS A 197 -10.26 6.78 -14.33
N LEU A 198 -8.92 6.75 -14.25
CA LEU A 198 -8.14 7.91 -13.82
C LEU A 198 -8.22 9.04 -14.85
N LYS A 199 -8.16 8.71 -16.16
CA LYS A 199 -8.34 9.69 -17.24
C LYS A 199 -9.68 10.43 -17.11
N ASN A 200 -10.76 9.69 -16.93
CA ASN A 200 -12.10 10.27 -16.77
C ASN A 200 -12.20 11.15 -15.51
N ALA A 201 -11.67 10.69 -14.37
CA ALA A 201 -11.62 11.49 -13.15
C ALA A 201 -10.77 12.77 -13.30
N ALA A 202 -9.65 12.68 -14.02
CA ALA A 202 -8.80 13.83 -14.32
C ALA A 202 -9.52 14.83 -15.24
N HIS A 203 -10.25 14.37 -16.25
CA HIS A 203 -11.07 15.23 -17.11
C HIS A 203 -12.19 15.92 -16.34
N GLU A 204 -12.90 15.20 -15.46
CA GLU A 204 -13.92 15.81 -14.60
C GLU A 204 -13.32 16.88 -13.67
N PHE A 205 -12.19 16.57 -13.03
CA PHE A 205 -11.47 17.53 -12.21
C PHE A 205 -11.04 18.76 -13.01
N GLN A 206 -10.46 18.58 -14.21
CA GLN A 206 -10.05 19.67 -15.09
C GLN A 206 -11.24 20.57 -15.45
N ARG A 207 -12.36 20.00 -15.90
CA ARG A 207 -13.59 20.75 -16.22
C ARG A 207 -14.10 21.52 -15.02
N LYS A 208 -14.19 20.88 -13.86
CA LYS A 208 -14.70 21.51 -12.62
C LYS A 208 -13.82 22.66 -12.15
N ASN A 209 -12.52 22.62 -12.46
CA ASN A 209 -11.52 23.61 -12.05
C ASN A 209 -11.13 24.60 -13.17
N ASN A 210 -11.91 24.68 -14.25
CA ASN A 210 -11.64 25.55 -15.39
C ASN A 210 -10.24 25.38 -16.00
N LEU A 211 -9.71 24.15 -15.94
CA LEU A 211 -8.47 23.77 -16.63
C LEU A 211 -8.81 23.28 -18.03
N LYS A 212 -7.90 23.49 -19.00
CA LYS A 212 -8.01 22.84 -20.31
C LYS A 212 -7.99 21.33 -20.12
N VAL A 213 -9.01 20.65 -20.65
CA VAL A 213 -9.09 19.18 -20.60
C VAL A 213 -7.99 18.59 -21.47
N LYS A 214 -7.20 17.70 -20.88
CA LYS A 214 -6.05 17.04 -21.51
C LYS A 214 -6.02 15.57 -21.08
N ASP A 215 -5.69 14.68 -22.01
CA ASP A 215 -5.56 13.23 -21.76
C ASP A 215 -4.34 12.86 -20.89
N TYR A 216 -3.50 13.83 -20.55
CA TYR A 216 -2.33 13.67 -19.70
C TYR A 216 -2.40 14.63 -18.50
N ILE A 217 -1.70 14.26 -17.44
CA ILE A 217 -1.55 15.08 -16.24
C ILE A 217 -0.21 15.81 -16.30
N GLU A 218 -0.25 17.13 -16.12
CA GLU A 218 0.92 18.00 -16.17
C GLU A 218 0.97 18.93 -14.95
N TYR A 219 2.01 19.76 -14.86
CA TYR A 219 2.25 20.66 -13.74
C TYR A 219 1.03 21.49 -13.29
N LEU A 220 0.26 22.07 -14.22
CA LEU A 220 -0.92 22.88 -13.87
C LEU A 220 -2.01 22.06 -13.15
N PHE A 221 -2.20 20.82 -13.57
CA PHE A 221 -3.11 19.89 -12.90
C PHE A 221 -2.65 19.62 -11.47
N TYR A 222 -1.38 19.28 -11.29
CA TYR A 222 -0.80 19.02 -9.97
C TYR A 222 -0.91 20.22 -9.03
N ASN A 223 -0.63 21.41 -9.54
CA ASN A 223 -0.70 22.65 -8.77
C ASN A 223 -2.14 22.93 -8.35
N SER A 224 -3.11 22.79 -9.26
CA SER A 224 -4.53 22.92 -8.95
C SER A 224 -4.98 21.91 -7.89
N LEU A 225 -4.63 20.63 -8.06
CA LEU A 225 -4.98 19.56 -7.14
C LEU A 225 -4.38 19.75 -5.73
N SER A 226 -3.18 20.35 -5.64
CA SER A 226 -2.49 20.58 -4.37
C SER A 226 -3.06 21.75 -3.56
N ARG A 227 -3.82 22.66 -4.17
CA ARG A 227 -4.48 23.78 -3.48
C ARG A 227 -5.69 23.35 -2.63
N TYR A 228 -6.16 22.12 -2.81
CA TYR A 228 -7.25 21.52 -2.03
C TYR A 228 -6.76 20.87 -0.71
N ILE A 229 -5.53 21.15 -0.28
CA ILE A 229 -5.03 20.74 1.03
C ILE A 229 -5.43 21.83 2.05
N VAL A 230 -6.53 21.59 2.76
CA VAL A 230 -6.77 22.20 4.08
C VAL A 230 -6.33 21.17 5.12
N TYR A 231 -5.51 21.63 6.08
CA TYR A 231 -4.97 20.87 7.20
C TYR A 231 -6.08 20.22 8.04
#